data_AF-A0A7U9RHP3-F1
#
_entry.id   AF-A0A7U9RHP3-F1
#
_cell.length_a   1.000
_cell.length_b   1.000
_cell.length_c   1.000
_cell.angle_alpha   90.00
_cell.angle_beta   90.00
_cell.angle_gamma   90.00
#
_symmetry.space_group_name_H-M   'P 1'
#
loop_
_entity.id
_entity.type
_entity.pdbx_description
1 polymer ?
#
loop_
_entity_poly.entity_id
_entity_poly.type
_entity_poly.pdbx_seq_one_letter_code
_entity_poly.pdbx_strand_id
1 'polypeptide(L)'
;MKNRFQMQLLIAAISGVYLSVMYINPHSGAITLSELILQLSGSRGSFELGFSYSELVSFVMRLFPAFIFELYAGIMLYRHFCTASIYVFSRYPHRVKWYIGEACHLGGTVCIFQILLLAIAILIAVGRYELQIDHAGIVLTAYHFFIHSLWVYIMALSVNLLATYFGSSTAYAAVISGQLVCIVLLNLMDMIVRYFDGRLSYEIFLIWNPIAHLVLGWHGSNAEITDQVLTSSYMQIGLDHSLMIFFLLGMIVTLAGAFIIKKHDLLVSDLETGVA
;
A
#
# COMPACT_ATOMS: atom_id res chain seq x y z
N MET A 1 19.37 -1.11 15.62
CA MET A 1 18.24 -2.01 15.25
C MET A 1 17.10 -1.98 16.27
N LYS A 2 17.34 -2.11 17.58
CA LYS A 2 16.30 -2.15 18.63
C LYS A 2 15.27 -0.99 18.58
N ASN A 3 15.73 0.25 18.47
CA ASN A 3 14.84 1.42 18.42
C ASN A 3 14.02 1.52 17.12
N ARG A 4 14.51 0.94 16.01
CA ARG A 4 13.80 0.96 14.72
C ARG A 4 12.59 0.04 14.74
N PHE A 5 12.78 -1.18 15.23
CA PHE A 5 11.72 -2.15 15.42
C PHE A 5 10.65 -1.66 16.39
N GLN A 6 11.06 -1.04 17.50
CA GLN A 6 10.12 -0.41 18.45
C GLN A 6 9.27 0.68 17.79
N MET A 7 9.88 1.52 16.94
CA MET A 7 9.14 2.57 16.24
C MET A 7 8.13 1.98 15.23
N GLN A 8 8.53 0.95 14.48
CA GLN A 8 7.61 0.24 13.57
C GLN A 8 6.42 -0.36 14.32
N LEU A 9 6.67 -1.02 15.47
CA LEU A 9 5.63 -1.56 16.32
C LEU A 9 4.65 -0.49 16.80
N LEU A 10 5.17 0.66 17.24
CA LEU A 10 4.35 1.78 17.69
C LEU A 10 3.50 2.37 16.56
N ILE A 11 4.08 2.59 15.37
CA ILE A 11 3.35 3.11 14.21
C ILE A 11 2.25 2.12 13.82
N ALA A 12 2.56 0.82 13.73
CA ALA A 12 1.57 -0.21 13.41
C ALA A 12 0.44 -0.27 14.45
N ALA A 13 0.78 -0.19 15.74
CA ALA A 13 -0.20 -0.26 16.82
C ALA A 13 -1.14 0.94 16.85
N ILE A 14 -0.59 2.15 16.81
CA ILE A 14 -1.39 3.38 16.78
C ILE A 14 -2.27 3.40 15.53
N SER A 15 -1.71 3.00 14.39
CA SER A 15 -2.43 2.95 13.11
C SER A 15 -3.55 1.90 13.10
N GLY A 16 -3.32 0.71 13.66
CA GLY A 16 -4.32 -0.34 13.76
C GLY A 16 -5.49 0.07 14.66
N VAL A 17 -5.20 0.71 15.80
CA VAL A 17 -6.23 1.30 16.69
C VAL A 17 -7.01 2.39 15.94
N TYR A 18 -6.31 3.30 15.26
CA TYR A 18 -6.92 4.37 14.48
C TYR A 18 -7.88 3.82 13.43
N LEU A 19 -7.43 2.85 12.61
CA LEU A 19 -8.25 2.25 11.56
C LEU A 19 -9.47 1.54 12.13
N SER A 20 -9.28 0.79 13.21
CA SER A 20 -10.39 0.08 13.86
C SER A 20 -11.43 1.05 14.40
N VAL A 21 -11.03 2.06 15.17
CA VAL A 21 -11.95 3.01 15.81
C VAL A 21 -12.72 3.83 14.78
N MET A 22 -12.05 4.32 13.74
CA MET A 22 -12.63 5.28 12.81
C MET A 22 -13.38 4.63 11.64
N TYR A 23 -12.95 3.46 11.17
CA TYR A 23 -13.47 2.88 9.92
C TYR A 23 -14.17 1.54 10.08
N ILE A 24 -13.96 0.82 11.19
CA ILE A 24 -14.72 -0.39 11.48
C ILE A 24 -15.96 -0.01 12.29
N ASN A 25 -17.12 -0.05 11.64
CA ASN A 25 -18.41 0.23 12.28
C ASN A 25 -19.58 -0.50 11.60
N PRO A 26 -20.02 -1.66 12.14
CA PRO A 26 -21.18 -2.38 11.64
C PRO A 26 -22.51 -1.70 12.04
N HIS A 27 -23.56 -1.93 11.26
CA HIS A 27 -24.89 -1.39 11.55
C HIS A 27 -25.64 -2.13 12.68
N SER A 28 -25.37 -3.42 12.87
CA SER A 28 -26.12 -4.31 13.78
C SER A 28 -25.35 -4.70 15.05
N GLY A 29 -24.17 -4.12 15.29
CA GLY A 29 -23.30 -4.46 16.43
C GLY A 29 -22.54 -5.78 16.28
N ALA A 30 -22.91 -6.62 15.31
CA ALA A 30 -22.16 -7.78 14.85
C ALA A 30 -21.52 -7.47 13.48
N ILE A 31 -20.32 -7.99 13.24
CA ILE A 31 -19.60 -7.78 11.98
C ILE A 31 -18.99 -9.10 11.50
N THR A 32 -19.11 -9.38 10.20
CA THR A 32 -18.40 -10.51 9.58
C THR A 32 -16.95 -10.12 9.31
N LEU A 33 -16.04 -11.10 9.29
CA LEU A 33 -14.64 -10.83 8.97
C LEU A 33 -14.51 -10.26 7.54
N SER A 34 -15.33 -10.72 6.59
CA SER A 34 -15.35 -10.15 5.25
C SER A 34 -15.77 -8.68 5.22
N GLU A 35 -16.87 -8.30 5.88
CA GLU A 35 -17.30 -6.90 5.96
C GLU A 35 -16.21 -6.03 6.61
N LEU A 36 -15.58 -6.51 7.68
CA LEU A 36 -14.49 -5.82 8.37
C LEU A 36 -13.34 -5.49 7.40
N ILE A 37 -12.88 -6.48 6.64
CA ILE A 37 -11.76 -6.32 5.69
C ILE A 37 -12.15 -5.41 4.53
N LEU A 38 -13.39 -5.50 4.05
CA LEU A 38 -13.90 -4.60 3.02
C LEU A 38 -13.92 -3.15 3.52
N GLN A 39 -14.34 -2.91 4.77
CA GLN A 39 -14.32 -1.57 5.38
C GLN A 39 -12.91 -1.00 5.52
N LEU A 40 -11.93 -1.84 5.89
CA LEU A 40 -10.51 -1.46 5.89
C LEU A 40 -9.99 -1.15 4.48
N SER A 41 -10.54 -1.80 3.47
CA SER A 41 -10.17 -1.62 2.06
C SER A 41 -10.92 -0.48 1.36
N GLY A 42 -11.86 0.20 2.03
CA GLY A 42 -12.56 1.37 1.49
C GLY A 42 -14.08 1.33 1.63
N SER A 43 -14.69 0.16 1.76
CA SER A 43 -16.16 0.02 1.84
C SER A 43 -16.76 0.74 3.06
N ARG A 44 -18.04 1.07 2.97
CA ARG A 44 -18.84 1.71 4.01
C ARG A 44 -19.90 0.75 4.52
N GLY A 45 -19.62 0.02 5.60
CA GLY A 45 -20.57 -1.01 6.02
C GLY A 45 -20.62 -2.12 4.97
N SER A 46 -21.85 -2.50 4.63
CA SER A 46 -22.19 -3.39 3.52
C SER A 46 -22.15 -2.72 2.15
N PHE A 47 -21.98 -1.39 2.07
CA PHE A 47 -21.93 -0.66 0.81
C PHE A 47 -20.48 -0.48 0.37
N GLU A 48 -20.27 -0.45 -0.93
CA GLU A 48 -18.93 -0.24 -1.48
C GLU A 48 -18.52 1.23 -1.46
N LEU A 49 -17.23 1.46 -1.71
CA LEU A 49 -16.71 2.80 -1.85
C LEU A 49 -17.25 3.43 -3.15
N GLY A 50 -17.93 4.57 -3.07
CA GLY A 50 -18.28 5.36 -4.25
C GLY A 50 -17.17 6.36 -4.62
N PHE A 51 -17.41 7.10 -5.71
CA PHE A 51 -16.45 8.06 -6.27
C PHE A 51 -16.62 9.48 -5.76
N SER A 52 -17.48 9.70 -4.76
CA SER A 52 -17.71 11.03 -4.20
C SER A 52 -16.46 11.56 -3.48
N TYR A 53 -16.25 12.87 -3.48
CA TYR A 53 -15.08 13.48 -2.82
C TYR A 53 -14.96 13.09 -1.34
N SER A 54 -16.08 13.05 -0.61
CA SER A 54 -16.07 12.67 0.81
C SER A 54 -15.61 11.21 1.01
N GLU A 55 -16.00 10.31 0.12
CA GLU A 55 -15.62 8.90 0.19
C GLU A 55 -14.16 8.69 -0.21
N LEU A 56 -13.69 9.36 -1.26
CA LEU A 56 -12.29 9.30 -1.65
C LEU A 56 -11.37 9.92 -0.59
N VAL A 57 -11.78 11.01 0.08
CA VAL A 57 -11.05 11.56 1.24
C VAL A 57 -11.04 10.56 2.39
N SER A 58 -12.17 9.91 2.69
CA SER A 58 -12.23 8.83 3.69
C SER A 58 -11.26 7.70 3.34
N PHE A 59 -11.15 7.34 2.06
CA PHE A 59 -10.20 6.35 1.58
C PHE A 59 -8.73 6.80 1.69
N VAL A 60 -8.39 8.05 1.38
CA VAL A 60 -7.06 8.64 1.65
C VAL A 60 -6.69 8.47 3.12
N MET A 61 -7.62 8.75 4.02
CA MET A 61 -7.39 8.64 5.46
C MET A 61 -7.21 7.18 5.93
N ARG A 62 -7.82 6.20 5.24
CA ARG A 62 -7.50 4.77 5.45
C ARG A 62 -6.10 4.39 4.97
N LEU A 63 -5.58 5.04 3.94
CA LEU A 63 -4.20 4.87 3.46
C LEU A 63 -3.18 5.67 4.28
N PHE A 64 -3.61 6.56 5.17
CA PHE A 64 -2.72 7.40 5.96
C PHE A 64 -1.65 6.63 6.75
N PRO A 65 -1.95 5.49 7.40
CA PRO A 65 -0.94 4.62 7.99
C PRO A 65 0.15 4.18 7.02
N ALA A 66 -0.21 3.87 5.76
CA ALA A 66 0.74 3.50 4.74
C ALA A 66 1.66 4.68 4.40
N PHE A 67 1.13 5.90 4.26
CA PHE A 67 1.94 7.10 4.01
C PHE A 67 2.93 7.38 5.16
N ILE A 68 2.49 7.26 6.41
CA ILE A 68 3.39 7.42 7.57
C ILE A 68 4.47 6.34 7.60
N PHE A 69 4.11 5.11 7.25
CA PHE A 69 5.08 4.03 7.14
C PHE A 69 6.04 4.24 5.97
N GLU A 70 5.58 4.72 4.82
CA GLU A 70 6.39 5.08 3.65
C GLU A 70 7.37 6.21 3.98
N LEU A 71 6.98 7.20 4.81
CA LEU A 71 7.89 8.24 5.29
C LEU A 71 9.06 7.62 6.08
N TYR A 72 8.77 6.63 6.91
CA TYR A 72 9.74 5.96 7.75
C TYR A 72 10.62 4.96 6.97
N ALA A 73 10.00 4.11 6.16
CA ALA A 73 10.64 3.03 5.42
C ALA A 73 11.30 3.52 4.11
N GLY A 74 10.76 4.59 3.53
CA GLY A 74 11.21 5.24 2.29
C GLY A 74 12.61 5.85 2.36
N ILE A 75 13.19 5.94 3.55
CA ILE A 75 14.57 6.43 3.76
C ILE A 75 15.51 5.36 4.32
N MET A 76 15.04 4.13 4.53
CA MET A 76 15.85 3.08 5.17
C MET A 76 17.05 2.69 4.31
N LEU A 77 16.79 2.37 3.04
CA LEU A 77 17.81 2.00 2.07
C LEU A 77 18.66 3.23 1.74
N TYR A 78 18.05 4.40 1.48
CA TYR A 78 18.77 5.66 1.24
C TYR A 78 19.75 6.03 2.39
N ARG A 79 19.37 5.89 3.67
CA ARG A 79 20.29 6.17 4.78
C ARG A 79 21.43 5.14 4.88
N HIS A 80 21.18 3.88 4.52
CA HIS A 80 22.27 2.91 4.38
C HIS A 80 23.17 3.27 3.20
N PHE A 81 22.65 3.84 2.11
CA PHE A 81 23.45 4.44 1.06
C PHE A 81 24.32 5.58 1.59
N CYS A 82 23.75 6.62 2.20
CA CYS A 82 24.55 7.77 2.68
C CYS A 82 25.61 7.38 3.72
N THR A 83 25.28 6.50 4.66
CA THR A 83 26.22 6.15 5.76
C THR A 83 27.22 5.06 5.38
N ALA A 84 26.85 4.11 4.52
CA ALA A 84 27.69 2.96 4.19
C ALA A 84 28.29 3.03 2.78
N SER A 85 27.95 4.01 1.94
CA SER A 85 28.37 4.07 0.53
C SER A 85 29.88 4.03 0.35
N ILE A 86 30.64 4.83 1.11
CA ILE A 86 32.11 4.88 1.00
C ILE A 86 32.74 3.53 1.38
N TYR A 87 32.21 2.85 2.40
CA TYR A 87 32.75 1.59 2.91
C TYR A 87 32.31 0.37 2.09
N VAL A 88 31.04 0.34 1.67
CA VAL A 88 30.44 -0.76 0.92
C VAL A 88 30.86 -0.69 -0.55
N PHE A 89 30.76 0.46 -1.22
CA PHE A 89 31.03 0.53 -2.66
C PHE A 89 32.51 0.56 -3.04
N SER A 90 33.42 0.79 -2.08
CA SER A 90 34.88 0.66 -2.27
C SER A 90 35.39 -0.78 -2.16
N ARG A 91 34.67 -1.69 -1.47
CA ARG A 91 35.16 -3.05 -1.18
C ARG A 91 34.21 -4.19 -1.54
N TYR A 92 32.93 -3.95 -1.83
CA TYR A 92 32.01 -5.00 -2.27
C TYR A 92 31.98 -5.14 -3.81
N PRO A 93 32.47 -6.26 -4.37
CA PRO A 93 32.35 -6.53 -5.81
C PRO A 93 30.90 -6.85 -6.25
N HIS A 94 29.99 -7.19 -5.32
CA HIS A 94 28.62 -7.64 -5.63
C HIS A 94 27.53 -6.64 -5.16
N ARG A 95 27.56 -5.41 -5.69
CA ARG A 95 26.62 -4.31 -5.35
C ARG A 95 25.14 -4.70 -5.49
N VAL A 96 24.81 -5.44 -6.54
CA VAL A 96 23.44 -5.93 -6.80
C VAL A 96 22.97 -6.91 -5.73
N LYS A 97 23.84 -7.82 -5.27
CA LYS A 97 23.49 -8.78 -4.23
C LYS A 97 23.19 -8.09 -2.91
N TRP A 98 23.97 -7.06 -2.57
CA TRP A 98 23.72 -6.24 -1.39
C TRP A 98 22.37 -5.52 -1.49
N TYR A 99 22.08 -4.89 -2.63
CA TYR A 99 20.79 -4.23 -2.85
C TYR A 99 19.60 -5.19 -2.72
N ILE A 100 19.67 -6.38 -3.33
CA ILE A 100 18.61 -7.38 -3.22
C ILE A 100 18.38 -7.77 -1.75
N GLY A 101 19.46 -7.86 -0.96
CA GLY A 101 19.36 -8.09 0.49
C GLY A 101 18.60 -6.97 1.21
N GLU A 102 18.91 -5.71 0.92
CA GLU A 102 18.22 -4.56 1.53
C GLU A 102 16.77 -4.43 1.06
N ALA A 103 16.49 -4.68 -0.22
CA ALA A 103 15.14 -4.72 -0.76
C ALA A 103 14.31 -5.85 -0.11
N CYS A 104 14.89 -7.03 0.08
CA CYS A 104 14.25 -8.13 0.79
C CYS A 104 13.99 -7.78 2.27
N HIS A 105 14.93 -7.10 2.93
CA HIS A 105 14.76 -6.63 4.30
C HIS A 105 13.65 -5.57 4.42
N LEU A 106 13.56 -4.65 3.45
CA LEU A 106 12.44 -3.70 3.34
C LEU A 106 11.11 -4.43 3.17
N GLY A 107 11.04 -5.41 2.24
CA GLY A 107 9.84 -6.23 2.05
C GLY A 107 9.41 -6.97 3.32
N GLY A 108 10.36 -7.59 4.03
CA GLY A 108 10.07 -8.23 5.33
C GLY A 108 9.55 -7.24 6.37
N THR A 109 10.09 -6.02 6.39
CA THR A 109 9.63 -4.95 7.28
C THR A 109 8.19 -4.52 6.95
N VAL A 110 7.87 -4.37 5.68
CA VAL A 110 6.51 -4.05 5.20
C VAL A 110 5.52 -5.15 5.62
N CYS A 111 5.87 -6.42 5.41
CA CYS A 111 5.03 -7.55 5.80
C CYS A 111 4.77 -7.56 7.31
N ILE A 112 5.81 -7.35 8.14
CA ILE A 112 5.65 -7.28 9.60
C ILE A 112 4.72 -6.13 9.98
N PHE A 113 4.91 -4.95 9.39
CA PHE A 113 4.03 -3.80 9.61
C PHE A 113 2.57 -4.12 9.27
N GLN A 114 2.31 -4.71 8.11
CA GLN A 114 0.95 -5.01 7.66
C GLN A 114 0.27 -6.10 8.51
N ILE A 115 1.01 -7.14 8.93
CA ILE A 115 0.51 -8.17 9.85
C ILE A 115 0.10 -7.52 11.18
N LEU A 116 0.96 -6.68 11.74
CA LEU A 116 0.70 -6.02 13.02
C LEU A 116 -0.47 -5.05 12.93
N LEU A 117 -0.54 -4.25 11.86
CA LEU A 117 -1.63 -3.33 11.57
C LEU A 117 -2.97 -4.07 11.56
N LEU A 118 -3.07 -5.16 10.78
CA LEU A 118 -4.28 -5.97 10.66
C LEU A 118 -4.63 -6.67 11.98
N ALA A 119 -3.65 -7.30 12.63
CA ALA A 119 -3.88 -8.01 13.89
C ALA A 119 -4.44 -7.07 14.96
N ILE A 120 -3.90 -5.85 15.07
CA ILE A 120 -4.35 -4.86 16.04
C ILE A 120 -5.71 -4.31 15.65
N ALA A 121 -5.94 -4.01 14.36
CA ALA A 121 -7.24 -3.52 13.91
C ALA A 121 -8.37 -4.52 14.19
N ILE A 122 -8.13 -5.81 13.92
CA ILE A 122 -9.06 -6.91 14.20
C ILE A 122 -9.24 -7.11 15.71
N LEU A 123 -8.16 -7.10 16.51
CA LEU A 123 -8.25 -7.28 17.97
C LEU A 123 -9.10 -6.18 18.63
N ILE A 124 -8.90 -4.92 18.23
CA ILE A 124 -9.71 -3.81 18.74
C ILE A 124 -11.17 -3.93 18.26
N ALA A 125 -11.41 -4.43 17.05
CA ALA A 125 -12.76 -4.66 16.55
C ALA A 125 -13.48 -5.76 17.34
N VAL A 126 -12.80 -6.87 17.67
CA VAL A 126 -13.33 -7.95 18.54
C VAL A 126 -13.68 -7.44 19.93
N GLY A 127 -12.92 -6.47 20.45
CA GLY A 127 -13.24 -5.82 21.73
C GLY A 127 -14.47 -4.89 21.69
N ARG A 128 -14.90 -4.47 20.50
CA ARG A 128 -16.00 -3.50 20.30
C ARG A 128 -17.28 -4.14 19.77
N TYR A 129 -17.15 -5.21 18.99
CA TYR A 129 -18.23 -5.82 18.21
C TYR A 129 -18.16 -7.35 18.27
N GLU A 130 -19.28 -8.01 18.03
CA GLU A 130 -19.32 -9.47 17.89
C GLU A 130 -18.79 -9.86 16.51
N LEU A 131 -17.57 -10.44 16.47
CA LEU A 131 -16.92 -10.86 15.24
C LEU A 131 -17.36 -12.26 14.82
N GLN A 132 -17.96 -12.36 13.64
CA GLN A 132 -18.32 -13.63 13.00
C GLN A 132 -17.28 -13.98 11.93
N ILE A 133 -16.55 -15.08 12.13
CA ILE A 133 -15.52 -15.52 11.18
C ILE A 133 -16.17 -16.31 10.06
N ASP A 134 -16.13 -15.77 8.85
CA ASP A 134 -16.60 -16.39 7.63
C ASP A 134 -15.43 -16.82 6.71
N HIS A 135 -15.64 -17.86 5.90
CA HIS A 135 -14.61 -18.37 5.01
C HIS A 135 -14.15 -17.33 3.96
N ALA A 136 -15.09 -16.53 3.45
CA ALA A 136 -14.78 -15.43 2.54
C ALA A 136 -13.89 -14.38 3.22
N GLY A 137 -14.17 -14.04 4.48
CA GLY A 137 -13.36 -13.14 5.29
C GLY A 137 -11.90 -13.58 5.45
N ILE A 138 -11.64 -14.88 5.64
CA ILE A 138 -10.26 -15.41 5.72
C ILE A 138 -9.53 -15.20 4.40
N VAL A 139 -10.18 -15.51 3.28
CA VAL A 139 -9.60 -15.34 1.93
C VAL A 139 -9.35 -13.86 1.62
N LEU A 140 -10.33 -12.99 1.91
CA LEU A 140 -10.19 -11.54 1.74
C LEU A 140 -9.09 -10.95 2.62
N THR A 141 -8.92 -11.44 3.85
CA THR A 141 -7.82 -11.02 4.74
C THR A 141 -6.47 -11.31 4.10
N ALA A 142 -6.30 -12.49 3.48
CA ALA A 142 -5.07 -12.85 2.79
C ALA A 142 -4.82 -11.95 1.57
N TYR A 143 -5.83 -11.72 0.73
CA TYR A 143 -5.70 -10.79 -0.41
C TYR A 143 -5.39 -9.37 0.03
N HIS A 144 -6.09 -8.86 1.04
CA HIS A 144 -5.82 -7.55 1.62
C HIS A 144 -4.36 -7.45 2.06
N PHE A 145 -3.87 -8.44 2.82
CA PHE A 145 -2.50 -8.47 3.28
C PHE A 145 -1.49 -8.43 2.13
N PHE A 146 -1.62 -9.30 1.12
CA PHE A 146 -0.65 -9.37 0.04
C PHE A 146 -0.68 -8.14 -0.87
N ILE A 147 -1.88 -7.70 -1.27
CA ILE A 147 -2.06 -6.55 -2.17
C ILE A 147 -1.51 -5.28 -1.50
N HIS A 148 -1.90 -5.01 -0.25
CA HIS A 148 -1.42 -3.83 0.47
C HIS A 148 0.07 -3.92 0.80
N SER A 149 0.60 -5.09 1.16
CA SER A 149 2.05 -5.26 1.40
C SER A 149 2.87 -5.00 0.15
N LEU A 150 2.45 -5.52 -1.01
CA LEU A 150 3.14 -5.27 -2.28
C LEU A 150 3.09 -3.79 -2.65
N TRP A 151 1.92 -3.15 -2.51
CA TRP A 151 1.76 -1.73 -2.78
C TRP A 151 2.70 -0.87 -1.93
N VAL A 152 2.67 -1.04 -0.61
CA VAL A 152 3.51 -0.29 0.33
C VAL A 152 5.00 -0.57 0.07
N TYR A 153 5.36 -1.80 -0.28
CA TYR A 153 6.73 -2.14 -0.69
C TYR A 153 7.15 -1.37 -1.95
N ILE A 154 6.32 -1.35 -2.99
CA ILE A 154 6.60 -0.64 -4.25
C ILE A 154 6.79 0.85 -3.99
N MET A 155 5.88 1.48 -3.23
CA MET A 155 5.94 2.91 -2.92
C MET A 155 7.17 3.22 -2.06
N ALA A 156 7.40 2.48 -0.97
CA ALA A 156 8.57 2.68 -0.11
C ALA A 156 9.89 2.48 -0.88
N LEU A 157 9.98 1.47 -1.74
CA LEU A 157 11.16 1.26 -2.57
C LEU A 157 11.33 2.39 -3.60
N SER A 158 10.24 2.88 -4.18
CA SER A 158 10.27 4.02 -5.11
C SER A 158 10.78 5.29 -4.43
N VAL A 159 10.34 5.58 -3.19
CA VAL A 159 10.89 6.70 -2.39
C VAL A 159 12.38 6.51 -2.18
N ASN A 160 12.83 5.32 -1.79
CA ASN A 160 14.25 5.07 -1.55
C ASN A 160 15.10 5.23 -2.82
N LEU A 161 14.61 4.78 -3.97
CA LEU A 161 15.31 4.90 -5.24
C LEU A 161 15.34 6.35 -5.72
N LEU A 162 14.22 7.07 -5.66
CA LEU A 162 14.18 8.49 -6.02
C LEU A 162 15.03 9.36 -5.09
N ALA A 163 15.13 8.99 -3.81
CA ALA A 163 15.95 9.71 -2.85
C ALA A 163 17.43 9.72 -3.23
N THR A 164 17.92 8.70 -3.94
CA THR A 164 19.30 8.67 -4.45
C THR A 164 19.61 9.80 -5.44
N TYR A 165 18.60 10.32 -6.15
CA TYR A 165 18.74 11.38 -7.15
C TYR A 165 18.33 12.76 -6.63
N PHE A 166 17.25 12.83 -5.84
CA PHE A 166 16.57 14.09 -5.51
C PHE A 166 16.59 14.42 -4.00
N GLY A 167 17.19 13.56 -3.17
CA GLY A 167 17.13 13.66 -1.71
C GLY A 167 15.82 13.11 -1.13
N SER A 168 15.83 12.84 0.18
CA SER A 168 14.75 12.10 0.85
C SER A 168 13.40 12.84 0.85
N SER A 169 13.41 14.14 1.15
CA SER A 169 12.17 14.94 1.25
C SER A 169 11.44 15.06 -0.08
N THR A 170 12.16 15.40 -1.16
CA THR A 170 11.58 15.54 -2.50
C THR A 170 11.09 14.20 -3.03
N ALA A 171 11.82 13.11 -2.80
CA ALA A 171 11.41 11.78 -3.21
C ALA A 171 10.11 11.34 -2.55
N TYR A 172 9.98 11.53 -1.23
CA TYR A 172 8.75 11.21 -0.50
C TYR A 172 7.57 12.05 -0.99
N ALA A 173 7.77 13.36 -1.14
CA ALA A 173 6.73 14.26 -1.63
C ALA A 173 6.25 13.89 -3.04
N ALA A 174 7.17 13.49 -3.94
CA ALA A 174 6.85 13.08 -5.30
C ALA A 174 6.00 11.80 -5.33
N VAL A 175 6.38 10.76 -4.57
CA VAL A 175 5.66 9.48 -4.54
C VAL A 175 4.25 9.66 -3.98
N ILE A 176 4.11 10.35 -2.84
CA ILE A 176 2.78 10.61 -2.25
C ILE A 176 1.93 11.48 -3.18
N SER A 177 2.50 12.51 -3.80
CA SER A 177 1.75 13.34 -4.74
C SER A 177 1.23 12.50 -5.91
N GLY A 178 2.02 11.56 -6.42
CA GLY A 178 1.59 10.60 -7.44
C GLY A 178 0.42 9.73 -6.97
N GLN A 179 0.46 9.23 -5.73
CA GLN A 179 -0.63 8.44 -5.15
C GLN A 179 -1.90 9.31 -4.98
N LEU A 180 -1.78 10.53 -4.47
CA LEU A 180 -2.93 11.45 -4.32
C LEU A 180 -3.54 11.84 -5.67
N VAL A 181 -2.72 12.05 -6.71
CA VAL A 181 -3.21 12.28 -8.08
C VAL A 181 -4.00 11.07 -8.57
N CYS A 182 -3.51 9.85 -8.34
CA CYS A 182 -4.25 8.64 -8.70
C CYS A 182 -5.61 8.57 -7.99
N ILE A 183 -5.72 8.99 -6.73
CA ILE A 183 -7.02 9.06 -6.02
C ILE A 183 -7.94 10.12 -6.65
N VAL A 184 -7.43 11.31 -6.94
CA VAL A 184 -8.22 12.39 -7.56
C VAL A 184 -8.72 11.97 -8.95
N LEU A 185 -7.93 11.22 -9.70
CA LEU A 185 -8.32 10.68 -11.02
C LEU A 185 -9.52 9.72 -10.93
N LEU A 186 -9.76 9.04 -9.80
CA LEU A 186 -10.95 8.20 -9.61
C LEU A 186 -12.24 9.03 -9.64
N ASN A 187 -12.21 10.23 -9.06
CA ASN A 187 -13.36 11.15 -9.12
C ASN A 187 -13.57 11.68 -10.55
N LEU A 188 -12.47 12.06 -11.21
CA LEU A 188 -12.53 12.55 -12.59
C LEU A 188 -13.13 11.49 -13.54
N MET A 189 -12.77 10.23 -13.32
CA MET A 189 -13.33 9.11 -14.08
C MET A 189 -14.85 8.99 -13.90
N ASP A 190 -15.38 9.07 -12.68
CA ASP A 190 -16.83 9.06 -12.42
C ASP A 190 -17.54 10.23 -13.11
N MET A 191 -16.93 11.42 -13.11
CA MET A 191 -17.45 12.57 -13.86
C MET A 191 -17.52 12.29 -15.37
N ILE A 192 -16.48 11.69 -15.95
CA ILE A 192 -16.41 11.36 -17.39
C ILE A 192 -17.47 10.31 -17.76
N VAL A 193 -17.58 9.23 -16.99
CA VAL A 193 -18.55 8.16 -17.26
C VAL A 193 -19.99 8.70 -17.22
N ARG A 194 -20.30 9.57 -16.25
CA ARG A 194 -21.60 10.25 -16.17
C ARG A 194 -21.83 11.24 -17.32
N TYR A 195 -20.81 11.98 -17.73
CA TYR A 195 -20.91 12.93 -18.83
C TYR A 195 -21.24 12.25 -20.18
N PHE A 196 -20.67 11.06 -20.42
CA PHE A 196 -20.94 10.27 -21.63
C PHE A 196 -22.16 9.33 -21.49
N ASP A 197 -23.06 9.59 -20.53
CA ASP A 197 -24.31 8.86 -20.31
C ASP A 197 -24.10 7.33 -20.21
N GLY A 198 -23.04 6.92 -19.51
CA GLY A 198 -22.72 5.50 -19.29
C GLY A 198 -22.22 4.73 -20.53
N ARG A 199 -21.96 5.40 -21.66
CA ARG A 199 -21.36 4.75 -22.85
C ARG A 199 -19.93 4.24 -22.62
N LEU A 200 -19.29 4.72 -21.57
CA LEU A 200 -17.97 4.29 -21.11
C LEU A 200 -18.13 3.42 -19.86
N SER A 201 -17.45 2.28 -19.83
CA SER A 201 -17.42 1.40 -18.65
C SER A 201 -16.37 1.86 -17.66
N TYR A 202 -16.69 1.76 -16.36
CA TYR A 202 -15.74 1.99 -15.27
C TYR A 202 -14.54 1.03 -15.32
N GLU A 203 -14.78 -0.20 -15.78
CA GLU A 203 -13.79 -1.28 -15.85
C GLU A 203 -12.50 -0.83 -16.53
N ILE A 204 -12.61 -0.30 -17.75
CA ILE A 204 -11.45 0.06 -18.57
C ILE A 204 -10.55 1.05 -17.84
N PHE A 205 -11.12 2.01 -17.11
CA PHE A 205 -10.36 3.07 -16.46
C PHE A 205 -9.80 2.63 -15.11
N LEU A 206 -10.56 1.85 -14.34
CA LEU A 206 -10.13 1.39 -13.02
C LEU A 206 -8.92 0.46 -13.09
N ILE A 207 -8.84 -0.40 -14.11
CA ILE A 207 -7.72 -1.34 -14.30
C ILE A 207 -6.37 -0.62 -14.46
N TRP A 208 -6.37 0.58 -15.04
CA TRP A 208 -5.13 1.34 -15.23
C TRP A 208 -4.74 2.15 -13.99
N ASN A 209 -5.66 2.37 -13.06
CA ASN A 209 -5.39 3.11 -11.85
C ASN A 209 -4.94 2.15 -10.73
N PRO A 210 -3.65 2.13 -10.34
CA PRO A 210 -3.17 1.16 -9.36
C PRO A 210 -3.88 1.29 -8.00
N ILE A 211 -4.40 2.46 -7.66
CA ILE A 211 -5.10 2.66 -6.38
C ILE A 211 -6.48 2.00 -6.38
N ALA A 212 -7.12 1.83 -7.54
CA ALA A 212 -8.38 1.08 -7.61
C ALA A 212 -8.22 -0.37 -7.13
N HIS A 213 -7.05 -0.98 -7.39
CA HIS A 213 -6.73 -2.34 -6.97
C HIS A 213 -6.59 -2.51 -5.45
N LEU A 214 -6.48 -1.41 -4.68
CA LEU A 214 -6.47 -1.44 -3.21
C LEU A 214 -7.89 -1.57 -2.62
N VAL A 215 -8.91 -1.20 -3.40
CA VAL A 215 -10.31 -1.25 -3.00
C VAL A 215 -10.88 -2.62 -3.33
N LEU A 216 -10.77 -3.55 -2.38
CA LEU A 216 -11.19 -4.94 -2.60
C LEU A 216 -12.66 -5.05 -3.02
N GLY A 217 -13.54 -4.18 -2.50
CA GLY A 217 -14.95 -4.16 -2.84
C GLY A 217 -15.27 -3.82 -4.30
N TRP A 218 -14.31 -3.35 -5.11
CA TRP A 218 -14.53 -3.08 -6.54
C TRP A 218 -14.19 -4.27 -7.45
N HIS A 219 -13.61 -5.33 -6.88
CA HIS A 219 -13.20 -6.51 -7.63
C HIS A 219 -14.37 -7.47 -7.79
N GLY A 220 -14.39 -8.16 -8.94
CA GLY A 220 -15.19 -9.37 -9.07
C GLY A 220 -14.48 -10.56 -8.40
N SER A 221 -15.17 -11.70 -8.34
CA SER A 221 -14.50 -12.96 -8.01
C SER A 221 -14.97 -14.11 -8.87
N ASN A 222 -14.02 -14.94 -9.30
CA ASN A 222 -14.31 -16.21 -9.96
C ASN A 222 -14.53 -17.36 -8.95
N ALA A 223 -14.23 -17.13 -7.67
CA ALA A 223 -14.39 -18.12 -6.62
C ALA A 223 -15.73 -17.94 -5.90
N GLU A 224 -16.59 -18.96 -5.98
CA GLU A 224 -17.97 -19.01 -5.48
C GLU A 224 -18.10 -18.53 -4.01
N ILE A 225 -17.08 -18.79 -3.18
CA ILE A 225 -17.04 -18.41 -1.76
C ILE A 225 -16.97 -16.88 -1.57
N THR A 226 -16.24 -16.18 -2.43
CA THR A 226 -16.01 -14.72 -2.33
C THR A 226 -16.95 -13.92 -3.22
N ASP A 227 -17.50 -14.54 -4.26
CA ASP A 227 -18.48 -13.93 -5.18
C ASP A 227 -19.78 -13.53 -4.45
N GLN A 228 -20.18 -14.32 -3.44
CA GLN A 228 -21.35 -14.00 -2.61
C GLN A 228 -21.19 -12.72 -1.78
N VAL A 229 -19.94 -12.26 -1.54
CA VAL A 229 -19.64 -11.08 -0.73
C VAL A 229 -19.20 -9.89 -1.59
N LEU A 230 -18.48 -10.15 -2.67
CA LEU A 230 -18.06 -9.16 -3.65
C LEU A 230 -19.16 -8.97 -4.68
N THR A 231 -20.14 -8.12 -4.34
CA THR A 231 -21.37 -8.00 -5.12
C THR A 231 -21.31 -6.99 -6.28
N SER A 232 -20.25 -6.19 -6.44
CA SER A 232 -20.16 -5.23 -7.55
C SER A 232 -19.25 -5.54 -8.72
N SER A 233 -19.67 -4.88 -9.79
CA SER A 233 -19.20 -4.89 -11.16
C SER A 233 -18.51 -3.58 -11.55
N TYR A 234 -17.73 -2.92 -10.67
CA TYR A 234 -16.97 -1.74 -11.12
C TYR A 234 -15.75 -2.15 -11.95
N MET A 235 -14.88 -2.99 -11.40
CA MET A 235 -13.67 -3.42 -12.11
C MET A 235 -13.85 -4.77 -12.80
N GLN A 236 -14.83 -5.60 -12.41
CA GLN A 236 -15.14 -6.96 -12.94
C GLN A 236 -13.95 -7.95 -13.00
N ILE A 237 -12.75 -7.51 -12.66
CA ILE A 237 -11.53 -8.30 -12.59
C ILE A 237 -11.40 -8.96 -11.21
N GLY A 238 -10.89 -10.19 -11.21
CA GLY A 238 -10.60 -10.96 -10.01
C GLY A 238 -9.45 -10.40 -9.17
N LEU A 239 -9.48 -10.67 -7.87
CA LEU A 239 -8.43 -10.30 -6.92
C LEU A 239 -7.04 -10.89 -7.26
N ASP A 240 -7.03 -12.04 -7.93
CA ASP A 240 -5.84 -12.74 -8.42
C ASP A 240 -5.06 -11.90 -9.45
N HIS A 241 -5.77 -11.19 -10.33
CA HIS A 241 -5.16 -10.34 -11.34
C HIS A 241 -4.47 -9.13 -10.71
N SER A 242 -5.13 -8.48 -9.75
CA SER A 242 -4.55 -7.36 -8.98
C SER A 242 -3.28 -7.78 -8.25
N LEU A 243 -3.30 -8.97 -7.64
CA LEU A 243 -2.14 -9.55 -6.99
C LEU A 243 -0.99 -9.78 -7.99
N MET A 244 -1.29 -10.34 -9.18
CA MET A 244 -0.28 -10.52 -10.24
C MET A 244 0.28 -9.18 -10.73
N ILE A 245 -0.55 -8.16 -10.94
CA ILE A 245 -0.12 -6.84 -11.39
C ILE A 245 0.88 -6.24 -10.40
N PHE A 246 0.55 -6.23 -9.11
CA PHE A 246 1.46 -5.70 -8.09
C PHE A 246 2.69 -6.56 -7.88
N PHE A 247 2.60 -7.89 -8.02
CA PHE A 247 3.78 -8.74 -7.98
C PHE A 247 4.75 -8.42 -9.13
N LEU A 248 4.24 -8.29 -10.35
CA LEU A 248 5.03 -7.91 -11.53
C LEU A 248 5.63 -6.50 -11.37
N LEU A 249 4.83 -5.53 -10.92
CA LEU A 249 5.30 -4.16 -10.67
C LEU A 249 6.40 -4.14 -9.60
N GLY A 250 6.24 -4.90 -8.51
CA GLY A 250 7.25 -5.06 -7.47
C GLY A 250 8.56 -5.65 -8.00
N MET A 251 8.48 -6.67 -8.87
CA MET A 251 9.66 -7.21 -9.56
C MET A 251 10.32 -6.17 -10.45
N ILE A 252 9.54 -5.42 -11.25
CA ILE A 252 10.06 -4.40 -12.15
C ILE A 252 10.80 -3.30 -11.37
N VAL A 253 10.21 -2.76 -10.30
CA VAL A 253 10.85 -1.71 -9.49
C VAL A 253 12.11 -2.23 -8.80
N THR A 254 12.10 -3.47 -8.33
CA THR A 254 13.29 -4.11 -7.74
C THR A 254 14.40 -4.29 -8.79
N LEU A 255 14.08 -4.78 -9.99
CA LEU A 255 15.07 -4.94 -11.06
C LEU A 255 15.61 -3.60 -11.56
N ALA A 256 14.75 -2.58 -11.67
CA ALA A 256 15.15 -1.21 -12.02
C ALA A 256 16.10 -0.64 -10.96
N GLY A 257 15.82 -0.83 -9.67
CA GLY A 257 16.70 -0.41 -8.60
C GLY A 257 18.06 -1.12 -8.62
N ALA A 258 18.08 -2.44 -8.90
CA ALA A 258 19.32 -3.19 -9.06
C ALA A 258 20.18 -2.64 -10.22
N PHE A 259 19.55 -2.26 -11.32
CA PHE A 259 20.24 -1.63 -12.46
C PHE A 259 20.77 -0.24 -12.12
N ILE A 260 19.98 0.59 -11.44
CA ILE A 260 20.38 1.92 -10.96
C ILE A 260 21.63 1.81 -10.10
N ILE A 261 21.62 0.93 -9.10
CA ILE A 261 22.73 0.79 -8.14
C ILE A 261 23.98 0.20 -8.76
N LYS A 262 23.82 -0.62 -9.81
CA LYS A 262 24.97 -1.12 -10.58
C LYS A 262 25.68 0.01 -11.32
N LYS A 263 24.94 0.98 -11.85
CA LYS A 263 25.47 2.06 -12.70
C LYS A 263 25.82 3.34 -11.97
N HIS A 264 25.17 3.62 -10.84
CA HIS A 264 25.38 4.87 -10.12
C HIS A 264 26.75 4.86 -9.41
N ASP A 265 27.59 5.84 -9.71
CA ASP A 265 28.78 6.12 -8.91
C ASP A 265 28.35 6.89 -7.66
N LEU A 266 28.52 6.25 -6.51
CA LEU A 266 27.93 6.64 -5.22
C LEU A 266 28.91 7.43 -4.35
N LEU A 267 30.02 7.91 -4.91
CA LEU A 267 31.11 8.56 -4.19
C LEU A 267 30.90 10.07 -3.94
N VAL A 268 29.83 10.68 -4.44
CA VAL A 268 29.64 12.16 -4.38
C VAL A 268 28.27 12.60 -3.85
N SER A 269 27.32 11.70 -3.61
CA SER A 269 25.90 12.09 -3.43
C SER A 269 25.44 12.20 -1.97
N ASP A 270 26.14 12.93 -1.12
CA ASP A 270 25.54 13.38 0.15
C ASP A 270 24.87 14.74 -0.10
N LEU A 271 23.74 14.71 -0.83
CA LEU A 271 22.97 15.91 -1.21
C LEU A 271 22.39 16.64 0.02
N GLU A 272 22.30 15.97 1.16
CA GLU A 272 21.76 16.51 2.41
C GLU A 272 22.81 17.26 3.25
N THR A 273 24.11 17.12 2.96
CA THR A 273 25.19 17.87 3.64
C THR A 273 25.71 19.07 2.83
N GLY A 274 25.05 19.40 1.72
CA GLY A 274 25.31 20.61 0.93
C GLY A 274 24.69 21.87 1.54
N VAL A 275 25.10 22.26 2.75
CA VAL A 275 24.87 23.62 3.28
C VAL A 275 26.14 24.08 4.00
N ALA A 276 26.83 25.04 3.37
CA ALA A 276 27.79 26.05 3.86
C ALA A 276 28.76 25.68 5.00
#